data_AF-A0A7S1S7C3-F1
#
_entry.id   AF-A0A7S1S7C3-F1
#
_cell.length_a   1.000
_cell.length_b   1.000
_cell.length_c   1.000
_cell.angle_alpha   90.00
_cell.angle_beta   90.00
_cell.angle_gamma   90.00
#
_symmetry.space_group_name_H-M   'P 1'
#
loop_
_entity.id
_entity.type
_entity.pdbx_description
1 polymer ?
#
loop_
_entity_poly.entity_id
_entity_poly.type
_entity_poly.pdbx_seq_one_letter_code
_entity_poly.pdbx_strand_id
1 'polypeptide(L)'
;MPVRMAAPPLRPGRRPASSAAFAFTTVAVAAWVACSSSAFVFAPGRGALAPSLAAPGRTVVALRAEPTRLEAPPSDAELQEDGGIDPRPIKRFKPKREIRGSLCYARRELNEESDRLRPYIVPLLEKQLSVKEIAFVLNRIGAKLRPLLFKPRLGLPIFTEHKVRRLLRRARTPNGRLIKYARPNWLPPGAPGAPYPDTMYDVYAEVPPLGSSPSPPAKEEAPAAEESPAAEE
;
A
#
# COMPACT_ATOMS: atom_id res chain seq x y z
N MET A 1 -53.35 -38.38 -2.25
CA MET A 1 -52.41 -38.00 -1.18
C MET A 1 -52.02 -36.54 -1.36
N PRO A 2 -52.60 -35.59 -0.61
CA PRO A 2 -52.30 -34.17 -0.78
C PRO A 2 -50.92 -33.81 -0.21
N VAL A 3 -50.10 -33.17 -1.03
CA VAL A 3 -48.75 -32.70 -0.69
C VAL A 3 -48.87 -31.47 0.21
N ARG A 4 -48.54 -31.62 1.50
CA ARG A 4 -48.41 -30.50 2.44
C ARG A 4 -47.19 -29.66 2.06
N MET A 5 -47.42 -28.50 1.45
CA MET A 5 -46.38 -27.49 1.28
C MET A 5 -46.10 -26.80 2.62
N ALA A 6 -44.89 -27.00 3.13
CA ALA A 6 -44.41 -26.34 4.34
C ALA A 6 -44.18 -24.84 4.07
N ALA A 7 -44.80 -23.99 4.87
CA ALA A 7 -44.62 -22.54 4.80
C ALA A 7 -43.18 -22.14 5.19
N PRO A 8 -42.58 -21.14 4.52
CA PRO A 8 -41.24 -20.68 4.84
C PRO A 8 -41.20 -19.92 6.18
N PRO A 9 -40.11 -20.02 6.96
CA PRO A 9 -40.00 -19.34 8.24
C PRO A 9 -39.93 -17.81 8.05
N LEU A 10 -40.79 -17.11 8.80
CA LEU A 10 -40.80 -15.65 8.87
C LEU A 10 -39.47 -15.16 9.46
N ARG A 11 -38.78 -14.29 8.73
CA ARG A 11 -37.52 -13.66 9.17
C ARG A 11 -37.82 -12.70 10.34
N PRO A 12 -37.05 -12.76 11.44
CA PRO A 12 -37.21 -11.80 12.53
C PRO A 12 -36.88 -10.39 12.02
N GLY A 13 -37.85 -9.48 12.18
CA GLY A 13 -37.76 -8.08 11.81
C GLY A 13 -36.59 -7.39 12.51
N ARG A 14 -35.76 -6.69 11.73
CA ARG A 14 -34.79 -5.73 12.24
C ARG A 14 -35.54 -4.60 12.94
N ARG A 15 -35.43 -4.53 14.27
CA ARG A 15 -35.87 -3.35 15.03
C ARG A 15 -35.01 -2.15 14.62
N PRO A 16 -35.60 -0.98 14.33
CA PRO A 16 -34.84 0.26 14.19
C PRO A 16 -34.22 0.61 15.55
N ALA A 17 -32.91 0.85 15.56
CA ALA A 17 -32.20 1.34 16.74
C ALA A 17 -32.70 2.75 17.06
N SER A 18 -33.40 2.87 18.17
CA SER A 18 -33.79 4.12 18.81
C SER A 18 -32.53 4.92 19.17
N SER A 19 -32.39 6.07 18.53
CA SER A 19 -31.41 7.10 18.85
C SER A 19 -31.78 7.75 20.20
N ALA A 20 -31.11 7.32 21.26
CA ALA A 20 -31.11 8.05 22.53
C ALA A 20 -30.18 9.26 22.39
N ALA A 21 -30.78 10.44 22.30
CA ALA A 21 -30.10 11.73 22.39
C ALA A 21 -29.61 11.93 23.83
N PHE A 22 -28.30 11.87 24.03
CA PHE A 22 -27.68 12.41 25.24
C PHE A 22 -27.34 13.87 24.99
N ALA A 23 -28.19 14.74 25.53
CA ALA A 23 -27.88 16.15 25.73
C ALA A 23 -26.89 16.26 26.90
N PHE A 24 -25.61 16.43 26.60
CA PHE A 24 -24.63 16.88 27.58
C PHE A 24 -24.41 18.39 27.40
N THR A 25 -24.80 19.10 28.45
CA THR A 25 -24.48 20.49 28.76
C THR A 25 -22.97 20.70 28.69
N THR A 26 -22.53 21.64 27.84
CA THR A 26 -21.17 22.18 27.90
C THR A 26 -21.25 23.60 28.45
N VAL A 27 -20.83 23.71 29.70
CA VAL A 27 -20.49 24.96 30.39
C VAL A 27 -19.25 25.55 29.71
N ALA A 28 -19.33 26.86 29.48
CA ALA A 28 -18.27 27.68 28.92
C ALA A 28 -17.01 27.67 29.80
N VAL A 29 -15.86 27.45 29.18
CA VAL A 29 -14.58 27.98 29.66
C VAL A 29 -13.91 28.67 28.49
N ALA A 30 -14.02 29.99 28.50
CA ALA A 30 -13.21 30.90 27.71
C ALA A 30 -11.84 31.05 28.39
N ALA A 31 -10.75 30.79 27.67
CA ALA A 31 -9.48 31.49 27.82
C ALA A 31 -8.49 31.03 26.74
N TRP A 32 -8.15 31.98 25.86
CA TRP A 32 -6.80 32.27 25.40
C TRP A 32 -5.85 31.12 25.01
N VAL A 33 -5.61 30.97 23.70
CA VAL A 33 -4.25 31.06 23.16
C VAL A 33 -4.31 31.87 21.86
N ALA A 34 -3.71 33.05 21.90
CA ALA A 34 -3.41 33.90 20.77
C ALA A 34 -2.20 33.37 19.98
N CYS A 35 -2.08 33.82 18.73
CA CYS A 35 -0.87 33.85 17.92
C CYS A 35 -0.26 32.50 17.47
N SER A 36 -0.63 32.06 16.27
CA SER A 36 0.37 31.98 15.20
C SER A 36 -0.33 31.97 13.83
N SER A 37 -0.47 33.16 13.27
CA SER A 37 -0.86 33.38 11.88
C SER A 37 0.35 33.15 10.99
N SER A 38 0.58 31.90 10.53
CA SER A 38 1.42 31.66 9.35
C SER A 38 0.51 31.55 8.13
N ALA A 39 0.20 32.70 7.54
CA ALA A 39 -0.39 32.77 6.21
C ALA A 39 0.62 32.18 5.21
N PHE A 40 0.42 30.92 4.81
CA PHE A 40 1.00 30.42 3.58
C PHE A 40 0.26 31.08 2.42
N VAL A 41 0.86 32.14 1.90
CA VAL A 41 0.53 32.74 0.62
C VAL A 41 0.75 31.67 -0.46
N PHE A 42 -0.33 31.04 -0.90
CA PHE A 42 -0.31 30.16 -2.07
C PHE A 42 -0.32 31.05 -3.31
N ALA A 43 0.86 31.32 -3.86
CA ALA A 43 1.00 31.96 -5.15
C ALA A 43 0.55 30.99 -6.26
N PRO A 44 -0.45 31.32 -7.11
CA PRO A 44 -0.70 30.59 -8.34
C PRO A 44 0.40 30.96 -9.34
N GLY A 45 1.54 30.28 -9.22
CA GLY A 45 2.61 30.31 -10.21
C GLY A 45 2.10 29.70 -11.52
N ARG A 46 1.79 30.60 -12.45
CA ARG A 46 1.49 30.35 -13.86
C ARG A 46 2.77 29.84 -14.52
N GLY A 47 3.09 28.56 -14.29
CA GLY A 47 4.23 27.86 -14.88
C GLY A 47 3.88 27.39 -16.29
N ALA A 48 4.65 27.90 -17.25
CA ALA A 48 4.50 27.71 -18.67
C ALA A 48 4.38 26.24 -19.11
N LEU A 49 3.56 26.05 -20.14
CA LEU A 49 3.50 24.89 -21.00
C LEU A 49 4.89 24.60 -21.58
N ALA A 50 5.52 23.52 -21.17
CA ALA A 50 6.63 22.92 -21.90
C ALA A 50 6.04 21.82 -22.80
N PRO A 51 6.05 21.97 -24.14
CA PRO A 51 5.81 20.84 -25.03
C PRO A 51 7.03 19.91 -24.96
N SER A 52 6.90 18.80 -24.24
CA SER A 52 7.89 17.72 -24.26
C SER A 52 7.85 17.05 -25.64
N LEU A 53 8.78 17.52 -26.48
CA LEU A 53 9.47 16.84 -27.58
C LEU A 53 9.05 15.40 -27.86
N ALA A 54 8.65 15.22 -29.12
CA ALA A 54 8.43 13.98 -29.82
C ALA A 54 9.47 12.90 -29.48
N ALA A 55 8.99 11.73 -29.10
CA ALA A 55 9.78 10.51 -29.11
C ALA A 55 10.06 10.10 -30.57
N PRO A 56 11.34 9.99 -31.00
CA PRO A 56 11.67 9.42 -32.29
C PRO A 56 11.64 7.88 -32.20
N GLY A 57 11.15 7.24 -33.26
CA GLY A 57 11.46 5.83 -33.52
C GLY A 57 10.37 4.82 -33.15
N ARG A 58 9.17 4.97 -33.71
CA ARG A 58 8.33 3.79 -33.99
C ARG A 58 8.65 3.33 -35.41
N THR A 59 9.66 2.47 -35.54
CA THR A 59 9.92 1.74 -36.79
C THR A 59 8.72 0.85 -37.07
N VAL A 60 7.86 1.29 -37.99
CA VAL A 60 6.81 0.45 -38.56
C VAL A 60 7.52 -0.52 -39.49
N VAL A 61 7.75 -1.73 -39.00
CA VAL A 61 8.13 -2.84 -39.88
C VAL A 61 6.93 -3.11 -40.77
N ALA A 62 7.00 -2.64 -42.00
CA ALA A 62 6.07 -3.00 -43.06
C ALA A 62 6.34 -4.48 -43.43
N LEU A 63 5.76 -5.39 -42.65
CA LEU A 63 5.66 -6.78 -43.04
C LEU A 63 4.75 -6.84 -44.26
N ARG A 64 5.35 -7.19 -45.39
CA ARG A 64 4.72 -7.48 -46.67
C ARG A 64 3.64 -8.53 -46.42
N ALA A 65 2.38 -8.12 -46.50
CA ALA A 65 1.24 -9.00 -46.33
C ALA A 65 1.16 -9.95 -47.54
N GLU A 66 1.50 -11.21 -47.32
CA GLU A 66 1.06 -12.31 -48.18
C GLU A 66 -0.49 -12.31 -48.21
N PRO A 67 -1.13 -12.62 -49.34
CA PRO A 67 -2.58 -12.72 -49.43
C PRO A 67 -3.04 -13.94 -48.63
N THR A 68 -3.21 -13.77 -47.32
CA THR A 68 -3.99 -14.69 -46.51
C THR A 68 -5.36 -14.80 -47.16
N ARG A 69 -5.69 -16.00 -47.65
CA ARG A 69 -7.06 -16.36 -48.06
C ARG A 69 -7.97 -15.91 -46.92
N LEU A 70 -8.74 -14.86 -47.17
CA LEU A 70 -9.72 -14.34 -46.24
C LEU A 70 -10.82 -15.41 -46.12
N GLU A 71 -10.61 -16.39 -45.24
CA GLU A 71 -11.71 -17.18 -44.71
C GLU A 71 -12.71 -16.18 -44.12
N ALA A 72 -13.96 -16.31 -44.56
CA ALA A 72 -15.03 -15.43 -44.11
C ALA A 72 -15.03 -15.41 -42.57
N PRO A 73 -15.23 -14.25 -41.94
CA PRO A 73 -15.34 -14.21 -40.50
C PRO A 73 -16.41 -15.23 -40.07
N PRO A 74 -16.12 -16.06 -39.04
CA PRO A 74 -17.03 -17.10 -38.59
C PRO A 74 -18.39 -16.47 -38.28
N SER A 75 -19.45 -17.20 -38.60
CA SER A 75 -20.80 -16.65 -38.45
C SER A 75 -21.11 -16.41 -36.96
N ASP A 76 -21.84 -15.34 -36.63
CA ASP A 76 -22.23 -15.02 -35.25
C ASP A 76 -22.98 -16.16 -34.54
N ALA A 77 -23.55 -17.11 -35.28
CA ALA A 77 -24.19 -18.31 -34.74
C ALA A 77 -23.17 -19.32 -34.18
N GLU A 78 -22.05 -19.53 -34.87
CA GLU A 78 -20.97 -20.43 -34.42
C GLU A 78 -20.27 -19.85 -33.17
N LEU A 79 -20.19 -18.52 -33.06
CA LEU A 79 -19.59 -17.84 -31.91
C LEU A 79 -20.39 -18.02 -30.60
N GLN A 80 -21.71 -18.26 -30.69
CA GLN A 80 -22.55 -18.54 -29.52
C GLN A 80 -22.48 -20.00 -29.07
N GLU A 81 -22.23 -20.93 -29.99
CA GLU A 81 -22.11 -22.36 -29.70
C GLU A 81 -20.72 -22.71 -29.15
N ASP A 82 -19.66 -22.10 -29.68
CA ASP A 82 -18.28 -22.23 -29.19
C ASP A 82 -17.96 -21.30 -28.01
N GLY A 83 -18.88 -20.39 -27.69
CA GLY A 83 -18.89 -19.61 -26.45
C GLY A 83 -19.21 -20.47 -25.24
N GLY A 84 -18.49 -21.60 -25.10
CA GLY A 84 -18.61 -22.54 -24.00
C GLY A 84 -18.71 -21.77 -22.71
N ILE A 85 -19.80 -22.03 -21.97
CA ILE A 85 -20.18 -21.39 -20.72
C ILE A 85 -18.90 -21.09 -19.94
N ASP A 86 -18.49 -19.82 -19.99
CA ASP A 86 -17.20 -19.40 -19.47
C ASP A 86 -17.16 -19.92 -18.02
N PRO A 87 -16.26 -20.86 -17.65
CA PRO A 87 -16.33 -21.55 -16.36
C PRO A 87 -16.13 -20.59 -15.19
N ARG A 88 -15.76 -19.35 -15.52
CA ARG A 88 -15.69 -18.22 -14.61
C ARG A 88 -17.12 -17.77 -14.28
N PRO A 89 -17.53 -17.81 -13.00
CA PRO A 89 -18.85 -17.32 -12.63
C PRO A 89 -18.99 -15.87 -13.07
N ILE A 90 -20.00 -15.57 -13.89
CA ILE A 90 -20.34 -14.22 -14.34
C ILE A 90 -20.44 -13.35 -13.09
N LYS A 91 -19.39 -12.54 -12.85
CA LYS A 91 -19.35 -11.67 -11.69
C LYS A 91 -20.45 -10.65 -11.91
N ARG A 92 -21.55 -10.78 -11.15
CA ARG A 92 -22.65 -9.81 -11.19
C ARG A 92 -22.05 -8.41 -11.04
N PHE A 93 -22.21 -7.60 -12.08
CA PHE A 93 -21.77 -6.20 -12.08
C PHE A 93 -22.33 -5.51 -10.85
N LYS A 94 -21.45 -4.96 -10.00
CA LYS A 94 -21.88 -4.21 -8.82
C LYS A 94 -21.70 -2.73 -9.12
N PRO A 95 -22.79 -1.97 -9.34
CA PRO A 95 -22.70 -0.57 -9.74
C PRO A 95 -21.83 0.23 -8.76
N LYS A 96 -21.04 1.15 -9.31
CA LYS A 96 -20.06 2.01 -8.59
C LYS A 96 -18.86 1.27 -7.96
N ARG A 97 -18.87 -0.06 -7.85
CA ARG A 97 -17.76 -0.83 -7.25
C ARG A 97 -16.58 -1.04 -8.21
N GLU A 98 -16.82 -0.89 -9.50
CA GLU A 98 -15.85 -1.08 -10.58
C GLU A 98 -15.38 0.25 -11.19
N ILE A 99 -16.12 1.34 -10.93
CA ILE A 99 -15.77 2.68 -11.39
C ILE A 99 -14.59 3.21 -10.57
N ARG A 100 -13.43 3.36 -11.21
CA ARG A 100 -12.23 3.95 -10.61
C ARG A 100 -12.53 5.35 -10.08
N GLY A 101 -11.95 5.70 -8.94
CA GLY A 101 -12.17 6.99 -8.27
C GLY A 101 -13.36 7.02 -7.31
N SER A 102 -14.29 6.06 -7.39
CA SER A 102 -15.39 5.98 -6.42
C SER A 102 -14.91 5.53 -5.03
N LEU A 103 -15.63 5.94 -3.97
CA LEU A 103 -15.37 5.46 -2.61
C LEU A 103 -15.58 3.94 -2.47
N CYS A 104 -16.52 3.38 -3.22
CA CYS A 104 -16.79 1.94 -3.23
C CYS A 104 -15.62 1.15 -3.84
N TYR A 105 -15.02 1.68 -4.92
CA TYR A 105 -13.83 1.12 -5.54
C TYR A 105 -12.64 1.18 -4.57
N ALA A 106 -12.38 2.34 -3.96
CA ALA A 106 -11.30 2.49 -2.97
C ALA A 106 -11.47 1.54 -1.76
N ARG A 107 -12.70 1.36 -1.26
CA ARG A 107 -12.98 0.43 -0.16
C ARG A 107 -12.72 -1.03 -0.57
N ARG A 108 -13.07 -1.41 -1.80
CA ARG A 108 -12.81 -2.75 -2.36
C ARG A 108 -11.31 -2.99 -2.47
N GLU A 109 -10.58 -2.09 -3.12
CA GLU A 109 -9.13 -2.19 -3.31
C GLU A 109 -8.38 -2.27 -1.98
N LEU A 110 -8.79 -1.50 -0.96
CA LEU A 110 -8.20 -1.60 0.38
C LEU A 110 -8.48 -2.94 1.09
N ASN A 111 -9.58 -3.62 0.76
CA ASN A 111 -9.83 -4.97 1.27
C ASN A 111 -8.96 -5.99 0.52
N GLU A 112 -8.86 -5.86 -0.80
CA GLU A 112 -7.98 -6.70 -1.61
C GLU A 112 -6.50 -6.51 -1.21
N GLU A 113 -6.05 -5.28 -0.93
CA GLU A 113 -4.73 -4.97 -0.35
C GLU A 113 -4.50 -5.73 0.96
N SER A 114 -5.51 -5.79 1.84
CA SER A 114 -5.40 -6.53 3.10
C SER A 114 -5.32 -8.05 2.90
N ASP A 115 -5.98 -8.59 1.88
CA ASP A 115 -5.91 -10.00 1.53
C ASP A 115 -4.56 -10.35 0.87
N ARG A 116 -4.02 -9.47 -0.01
CA ARG A 116 -2.69 -9.61 -0.63
C ARG A 116 -1.56 -9.59 0.39
N LEU A 117 -1.69 -8.78 1.45
CA LEU A 117 -0.68 -8.68 2.52
C LEU A 117 -0.81 -9.77 3.60
N ARG A 118 -1.89 -10.55 3.58
CA ARG A 118 -2.15 -11.62 4.55
C ARG A 118 -0.96 -12.58 4.77
N PRO A 119 -0.30 -13.15 3.74
CA PRO A 119 0.80 -14.10 3.95
C PRO A 119 1.99 -13.50 4.74
N TYR A 120 2.17 -12.17 4.70
CA TYR A 120 3.23 -11.50 5.45
C TYR A 120 2.81 -11.16 6.88
N ILE A 121 1.52 -10.92 7.11
CA ILE A 121 0.99 -10.48 8.41
C ILE A 121 0.71 -11.67 9.34
N VAL A 122 0.17 -12.77 8.81
CA VAL A 122 -0.19 -13.97 9.60
C VAL A 122 0.98 -14.50 10.44
N PRO A 123 2.19 -14.74 9.89
CA PRO A 123 3.31 -15.25 10.70
C PRO A 123 3.78 -14.27 11.78
N LEU A 124 3.53 -12.96 11.62
CA LEU A 124 3.86 -11.96 12.62
C LEU A 124 2.87 -11.97 13.79
N LEU A 125 1.60 -12.28 13.51
CA LEU A 125 0.56 -12.45 14.53
C LEU A 125 0.73 -13.75 15.31
N GLU A 126 1.19 -14.82 14.65
CA GLU A 126 1.54 -16.08 15.32
C GLU A 126 2.67 -15.90 16.35
N LYS A 127 3.62 -15.01 16.05
CA LYS A 127 4.66 -14.54 16.99
C LYS A 127 4.15 -13.56 18.05
N GLN A 128 2.85 -13.28 18.08
CA GLN A 128 2.20 -12.36 19.02
C GLN A 128 2.79 -10.94 19.03
N LEU A 129 3.24 -10.46 17.86
CA LEU A 129 3.76 -9.10 17.76
C LEU A 129 2.66 -8.04 17.93
N SER A 130 3.03 -6.91 18.53
CA SER A 130 2.21 -5.71 18.65
C SER A 130 2.03 -5.02 17.29
N VAL A 131 1.04 -4.15 17.17
CA VAL A 131 0.78 -3.41 15.92
C VAL A 131 1.97 -2.52 15.53
N LYS A 132 2.68 -1.95 16.52
CA LYS A 132 3.88 -1.12 16.30
C LYS A 132 5.03 -1.97 15.73
N GLU A 133 5.29 -3.14 16.31
CA GLU A 133 6.33 -4.06 15.83
C GLU A 133 6.00 -4.62 14.44
N ILE A 134 4.73 -4.96 14.18
CA ILE A 134 4.30 -5.38 12.85
C ILE A 134 4.57 -4.25 11.83
N ALA A 135 4.26 -3.00 12.15
CA ALA A 135 4.56 -1.87 11.28
C ALA A 135 6.07 -1.74 11.02
N PHE A 136 6.89 -1.90 12.05
CA PHE A 136 8.35 -1.89 11.94
C PHE A 136 8.88 -2.98 10.99
N VAL A 137 8.46 -4.24 11.20
CA VAL A 137 8.88 -5.37 10.36
C VAL A 137 8.42 -5.20 8.91
N LEU A 138 7.19 -4.74 8.69
CA LEU A 138 6.68 -4.50 7.33
C LEU A 138 7.43 -3.35 6.63
N ASN A 139 7.88 -2.33 7.36
CA ASN A 139 8.69 -1.25 6.78
C ASN A 139 10.08 -1.73 6.36
N ARG A 140 10.70 -2.66 7.10
CA ARG A 140 11.98 -3.28 6.69
C ARG A 140 11.87 -4.02 5.35
N ILE A 141 10.72 -4.65 5.09
CA ILE A 141 10.42 -5.36 3.83
C ILE A 141 9.65 -4.44 2.85
N GLY A 142 9.49 -3.16 3.19
CA GLY A 142 8.53 -2.25 2.55
C GLY A 142 8.74 -2.05 1.06
N ALA A 143 10.00 -2.09 0.58
CA ALA A 143 10.33 -2.00 -0.83
C ALA A 143 9.68 -3.12 -1.67
N LYS A 144 9.69 -4.36 -1.15
CA LYS A 144 9.08 -5.53 -1.80
C LYS A 144 7.55 -5.51 -1.72
N LEU A 145 7.01 -4.92 -0.65
CA LEU A 145 5.56 -4.86 -0.42
C LEU A 145 4.89 -3.70 -1.16
N ARG A 146 5.65 -2.70 -1.61
CA ARG A 146 5.12 -1.50 -2.28
C ARG A 146 4.22 -1.79 -3.49
N PRO A 147 4.54 -2.74 -4.38
CA PRO A 147 3.68 -3.09 -5.52
C PRO A 147 2.32 -3.70 -5.10
N LEU A 148 2.22 -4.25 -3.89
CA LEU A 148 0.98 -4.87 -3.40
C LEU A 148 -0.02 -3.84 -2.87
N LEU A 149 0.42 -2.60 -2.62
CA LEU A 149 -0.38 -1.54 -2.03
C LEU A 149 -1.22 -0.84 -3.10
N PHE A 150 -2.50 -0.57 -2.80
CA PHE A 150 -3.37 0.15 -3.72
C PHE A 150 -2.93 1.60 -3.92
N LYS A 151 -2.51 2.25 -2.84
CA LYS A 151 -2.00 3.63 -2.83
C LYS A 151 -0.83 3.74 -1.84
N PRO A 152 0.40 3.41 -2.27
CA PRO A 152 1.57 3.62 -1.43
C PRO A 152 1.75 5.12 -1.19
N ARG A 153 2.10 5.51 0.05
CA ARG A 153 2.53 6.88 0.32
C ARG A 153 3.90 7.10 -0.33
N LEU A 154 4.14 8.30 -0.83
CA LEU A 154 5.48 8.72 -1.23
C LEU A 154 6.24 9.07 0.05
N GLY A 155 7.40 8.43 0.28
CA GLY A 155 8.22 8.60 1.48
C GLY A 155 8.19 7.41 2.46
N LEU A 156 9.03 7.51 3.50
CA LEU A 156 9.10 6.57 4.61
C LEU A 156 8.49 7.22 5.87
N PRO A 157 7.78 6.47 6.74
CA PRO A 157 7.45 5.04 6.65
C PRO A 157 6.27 4.71 5.72
N ILE A 158 6.35 3.58 5.00
CA ILE A 158 5.29 3.08 4.10
C ILE A 158 4.07 2.59 4.90
N PHE A 159 4.34 1.91 6.02
CA PHE A 159 3.35 1.39 6.96
C PHE A 159 3.40 2.18 8.26
N THR A 160 2.34 2.92 8.54
CA THR A 160 2.11 3.54 9.85
C THR A 160 1.28 2.59 10.73
N GLU A 161 1.33 2.78 12.06
CA GLU A 161 0.49 2.00 13.00
C GLU A 161 -0.99 2.04 12.58
N HIS A 162 -1.49 3.22 12.24
CA HIS A 162 -2.86 3.40 11.77
C HIS A 162 -3.18 2.58 10.52
N LYS A 163 -2.24 2.52 9.57
CA LYS A 163 -2.41 1.73 8.34
C LYS A 163 -2.45 0.23 8.65
N VAL A 164 -1.52 -0.27 9.46
CA VAL A 164 -1.49 -1.68 9.88
C VAL A 164 -2.75 -2.05 10.65
N ARG A 165 -3.21 -1.20 11.58
CA ARG A 165 -4.47 -1.41 12.31
C ARG A 165 -5.67 -1.49 11.37
N ARG A 166 -5.71 -0.66 10.32
CA ARG A 166 -6.75 -0.73 9.28
C ARG A 166 -6.68 -2.00 8.45
N LEU A 167 -5.47 -2.46 8.09
CA LEU A 167 -5.29 -3.74 7.38
C LEU A 167 -5.80 -4.92 8.23
N LEU A 168 -5.40 -4.98 9.50
CA LEU A 168 -5.83 -6.03 10.45
C LEU A 168 -7.35 -6.04 10.70
N ARG A 169 -8.01 -4.88 10.65
CA ARG A 169 -9.48 -4.78 10.76
C ARG A 169 -10.21 -5.30 9.53
N ARG A 170 -9.57 -5.22 8.35
CA ARG A 170 -10.16 -5.60 7.05
C ARG A 170 -9.90 -7.05 6.71
N ALA A 171 -8.69 -7.54 6.95
CA ALA A 171 -8.28 -8.91 6.68
C ALA A 171 -9.12 -9.90 7.52
N ARG A 172 -9.66 -10.91 6.83
CA ARG A 172 -10.47 -11.98 7.43
C ARG A 172 -9.78 -13.32 7.25
N THR A 173 -9.77 -14.10 8.32
CA THR A 173 -9.42 -15.53 8.35
C THR A 173 -10.69 -16.36 8.51
N PRO A 174 -10.65 -17.68 8.26
CA PRO A 174 -11.76 -18.56 8.62
C PRO A 174 -12.13 -18.43 10.12
N ASN A 175 -11.14 -18.17 10.97
CA ASN A 175 -11.31 -18.05 12.42
C ASN A 175 -11.82 -16.67 12.88
N GLY A 176 -11.82 -15.64 12.01
CA GLY A 176 -12.33 -14.31 12.37
C GLY A 176 -11.56 -13.14 11.74
N ARG A 177 -11.51 -12.00 12.44
CA ARG A 177 -10.74 -10.82 12.00
C ARG A 177 -9.34 -10.86 12.58
N LEU A 178 -8.32 -10.51 11.78
CA LEU A 178 -6.92 -10.57 12.21
C LEU A 178 -6.61 -9.69 13.43
N ILE A 179 -7.29 -8.55 13.58
CA ILE A 179 -7.08 -7.66 14.74
C ILE A 179 -7.33 -8.33 16.10
N LYS A 180 -8.12 -9.41 16.16
CA LYS A 180 -8.37 -10.13 17.41
C LYS A 180 -7.15 -10.93 17.89
N TYR A 181 -6.26 -11.29 16.98
CA TYR A 181 -5.01 -12.00 17.28
C TYR A 181 -3.85 -11.05 17.53
N ALA A 182 -4.02 -9.76 17.20
CA ALA A 182 -3.00 -8.77 17.49
C ALA A 182 -2.92 -8.57 19.01
N ARG A 183 -1.70 -8.55 19.53
CA ARG A 183 -1.43 -8.34 20.94
C ARG A 183 -2.02 -7.00 21.40
N PRO A 184 -2.77 -6.97 22.52
CA PRO A 184 -3.28 -5.72 23.06
C PRO A 184 -2.14 -4.83 23.56
N ASN A 185 -2.28 -3.51 23.44
CA ASN A 185 -1.26 -2.56 23.90
C ASN A 185 -1.14 -2.43 25.43
N TRP A 186 -2.12 -2.91 26.20
CA TRP A 186 -2.20 -2.62 27.65
C TRP A 186 -1.46 -3.64 28.53
N LEU A 187 -0.32 -4.17 28.09
CA LEU A 187 0.48 -4.99 29.02
C LEU A 187 1.16 -4.11 30.07
N PRO A 188 1.34 -4.62 31.29
CA PRO A 188 2.06 -3.89 32.31
C PRO A 188 3.49 -3.61 31.85
N PRO A 189 4.05 -2.43 32.17
CA PRO A 189 5.42 -2.07 31.81
C PRO A 189 6.39 -3.12 32.38
N GLY A 190 7.29 -3.63 31.53
CA GLY A 190 8.29 -4.64 31.92
C GLY A 190 7.86 -6.11 31.79
N ALA A 191 6.60 -6.41 31.44
CA ALA A 191 6.23 -7.77 31.07
C ALA A 191 6.95 -8.21 29.78
N PRO A 192 7.24 -9.52 29.60
CA PRO A 192 7.85 -10.00 28.35
C PRO A 192 7.01 -9.60 27.14
N GLY A 193 7.59 -8.73 26.29
CA GLY A 193 6.98 -8.12 25.11
C GLY A 193 5.89 -7.06 25.39
N ALA A 194 5.87 -6.49 26.59
CA ALA A 194 5.21 -5.20 26.81
C ALA A 194 5.71 -4.20 25.75
N PRO A 195 4.84 -3.31 25.23
CA PRO A 195 5.30 -2.29 24.30
C PRO A 195 6.41 -1.47 24.95
N TYR A 196 7.45 -1.19 24.18
CA TYR A 196 8.51 -0.29 24.62
C TYR A 196 7.90 1.04 25.10
N PRO A 197 8.45 1.64 26.16
CA PRO A 197 7.98 2.94 26.63
C PRO A 197 8.08 3.96 25.49
N ASP A 198 7.07 4.81 25.33
CA ASP A 198 7.05 5.84 24.27
C ASP A 198 8.21 6.84 24.39
N THR A 199 8.86 6.89 25.55
CA THR A 199 10.06 7.68 25.86
C THR A 199 11.36 6.89 25.75
N MET A 200 11.39 5.75 25.05
CA MET A 200 12.65 5.28 24.50
C MET A 200 13.13 6.40 23.57
N TYR A 201 14.00 7.26 24.10
CA TYR A 201 14.91 8.09 23.32
C TYR A 201 15.39 7.21 22.17
N ASP A 202 15.60 7.79 21.00
CA ASP A 202 16.28 7.09 19.92
C ASP A 202 17.67 6.69 20.44
N VAL A 203 17.73 5.56 21.14
CA VAL A 203 18.89 4.72 21.30
C VAL A 203 19.02 4.11 19.91
N TYR A 204 19.39 4.96 18.95
CA TYR A 204 20.35 4.55 17.96
C TYR A 204 21.37 3.81 18.81
N ALA A 205 21.45 2.50 18.64
CA ALA A 205 22.64 1.77 19.03
C ALA A 205 23.77 2.69 18.61
N GLU A 206 24.51 3.24 19.58
CA GLU A 206 25.64 4.11 19.30
C GLU A 206 26.51 3.27 18.39
N VAL A 207 26.33 3.44 17.08
CA VAL A 207 27.14 2.79 16.08
C VAL A 207 28.47 3.42 16.44
N PRO A 208 29.44 2.63 16.94
CA PRO A 208 30.75 3.16 17.26
C PRO A 208 31.14 3.98 16.04
N PRO A 209 31.46 5.28 16.21
CA PRO A 209 31.63 6.19 15.10
C PRO A 209 32.47 5.47 14.06
N LEU A 210 31.93 5.30 12.85
CA LEU A 210 32.64 4.62 11.77
C LEU A 210 34.02 5.26 11.75
N GLY A 211 35.04 4.47 12.14
CA GLY A 211 36.41 4.95 12.21
C GLY A 211 36.67 5.66 10.90
N SER A 212 37.18 6.89 10.97
CA SER A 212 37.44 7.74 9.80
C SER A 212 38.02 6.85 8.72
N SER A 213 37.26 6.62 7.65
CA SER A 213 37.67 5.77 6.54
C SER A 213 39.12 6.11 6.21
N PRO A 214 40.03 5.12 6.12
CA PRO A 214 41.43 5.40 5.86
C PRO A 214 41.52 6.31 4.65
N SER A 215 42.18 7.45 4.83
CA SER A 215 42.42 8.41 3.76
C SER A 215 42.88 7.64 2.53
N PRO A 216 42.32 7.89 1.34
CA PRO A 216 42.84 7.28 0.13
C PRO A 216 44.36 7.49 0.10
N PRO A 217 45.15 6.47 -0.26
CA PRO A 217 46.60 6.57 -0.25
C PRO A 217 46.99 7.76 -1.11
N ALA A 218 47.81 8.64 -0.54
CA ALA A 218 48.34 9.80 -1.24
C ALA A 218 48.94 9.30 -2.56
N LYS A 219 48.52 9.92 -3.67
CA LYS A 219 49.12 9.69 -4.98
C LYS A 219 50.62 9.89 -4.84
N GLU A 220 51.38 8.79 -4.87
CA GLU A 220 52.82 8.83 -5.00
C GLU A 220 53.13 9.57 -6.31
N GLU A 221 53.68 10.78 -6.17
CA GLU A 221 54.18 11.57 -7.28
C GLU A 221 55.28 10.77 -7.97
N ALA A 222 55.04 10.41 -9.23
CA ALA A 222 55.99 9.68 -10.04
C ALA A 222 57.31 10.46 -10.11
N PRO A 223 58.48 9.81 -9.93
CA PRO A 223 59.76 10.49 -10.03
C PRO A 223 59.93 11.05 -11.44
N ALA A 224 60.33 12.33 -11.49
CA ALA A 224 60.69 13.05 -12.69
C ALA A 224 61.69 12.24 -13.51
N ALA A 225 61.34 11.99 -14.78
CA ALA A 225 62.25 11.38 -15.73
C ALA A 225 63.49 12.27 -15.88
N GLU A 226 64.64 11.72 -15.47
CA GLU A 226 65.95 12.30 -15.73
C GLU A 226 66.20 12.36 -17.23
N GLU A 227 66.33 13.59 -17.75
CA GLU A 227 66.95 13.89 -19.03
C GLU A 227 68.38 13.33 -19.04
N SER A 228 68.65 12.38 -19.92
CA SER A 228 70.01 11.98 -20.28
C SER A 228 70.41 12.70 -21.57
N PRO A 229 71.50 13.49 -21.57
CA PRO A 229 72.01 14.16 -22.77
C PRO A 229 72.86 13.22 -23.63
N ALA A 230 72.78 13.47 -24.94
CA ALA A 230 73.75 13.27 -26.02
C ALA A 230 75.07 12.49 -25.77
N ALA A 231 75.32 11.51 -26.64
CA ALA A 231 76.63 11.15 -27.22
C ALA A 231 76.34 10.56 -28.62
N GLU A 232 76.60 11.29 -29.72
CA GLU A 232 77.85 11.26 -30.50
C GLU A 232 78.31 9.83 -30.88
N GLU A 233 77.99 9.43 -32.11
CA GLU A 233 78.94 8.94 -33.14
C GLU A 233 78.30 9.00 -34.54
#